data_AF-A0A523MKY3-F1
#
_entry.id   AF-A0A523MKY3-F1
#
_cell.length_a   1.000
_cell.length_b   1.000
_cell.length_c   1.000
_cell.angle_alpha   90.00
_cell.angle_beta   90.00
_cell.angle_gamma   90.00
#
_symmetry.space_group_name_H-M   'P 1'
#
loop_
_entity.id
_entity.type
_entity.pdbx_description
1 polymer ?
#
loop_
_entity_poly.entity_id
_entity_poly.type
_entity_poly.pdbx_seq_one_letter_code
_entity_poly.pdbx_strand_id
1 'polypeptide(L)'
;AVCRRERDFAEENVERVQQAVNAKINSLLANAVKFTERGTIVLRLEQLADDVADRVYRFSVSDTGIGIQPRNQTLIFDLFSQEDGSTTRQFGGTGLGLAICKQLVELMGGEIWVTSVPDEGSTFWFTVRLRKDRRCRRDCRRGYRRPAA
;
A
#
# COMPACT_ATOMS: atom_id res chain seq x y z
N ALA A 1 -4.72 8.67 -34.82
CA ALA A 1 -5.48 7.53 -34.28
C ALA A 1 -4.67 6.73 -33.24
N VAL A 2 -3.45 6.27 -33.57
CA VAL A 2 -2.58 5.47 -32.65
C VAL A 2 -2.29 6.17 -31.31
N CYS A 3 -2.01 7.47 -31.33
CA CYS A 3 -1.70 8.25 -30.12
C CYS A 3 -2.92 8.57 -29.21
N ARG A 4 -4.17 8.28 -29.63
CA ARG A 4 -5.36 8.35 -28.76
C ARG A 4 -5.57 7.02 -28.04
N ARG A 5 -5.54 5.89 -28.75
CA ARG A 5 -5.64 4.55 -28.14
C ARG A 5 -4.56 4.27 -27.08
N GLU A 6 -3.33 4.72 -27.30
CA GLU A 6 -2.25 4.61 -26.30
C GLU A 6 -2.45 5.53 -25.08
N ARG A 7 -3.19 6.63 -25.23
CA ARG A 7 -3.57 7.52 -24.12
C ARG A 7 -4.68 6.90 -23.29
N ASP A 8 -5.74 6.45 -23.95
CA ASP A 8 -6.90 5.82 -23.29
C ASP A 8 -6.48 4.56 -22.51
N PHE A 9 -5.58 3.73 -23.07
CA PHE A 9 -5.04 2.54 -22.40
C PHE A 9 -4.11 2.87 -21.22
N ALA A 10 -3.36 3.98 -21.29
CA ALA A 10 -2.52 4.41 -20.18
C ALA A 10 -3.35 5.00 -19.04
N GLU A 11 -4.41 5.76 -19.35
CA GLU A 11 -5.35 6.31 -18.37
C GLU A 11 -6.14 5.22 -17.66
N GLU A 12 -6.62 4.19 -18.38
CA GLU A 12 -7.28 3.02 -17.80
C GLU A 12 -6.35 2.24 -16.86
N ASN A 13 -5.06 2.12 -17.21
CA ASN A 13 -4.08 1.50 -16.33
C ASN A 13 -3.78 2.32 -15.07
N VAL A 14 -3.72 3.65 -15.18
CA VAL A 14 -3.51 4.54 -14.02
C VAL A 14 -4.67 4.43 -13.05
N GLU A 15 -5.91 4.44 -13.53
CA GLU A 15 -7.08 4.35 -12.67
C GLU A 15 -7.15 3.00 -11.93
N ARG A 16 -6.89 1.90 -12.62
CA ARG A 16 -6.85 0.56 -12.01
C ARG A 16 -5.76 0.44 -10.95
N VAL A 17 -4.56 0.96 -11.23
CA VAL A 17 -3.45 1.00 -10.27
C VAL A 17 -3.83 1.88 -9.08
N GLN A 18 -4.42 3.04 -9.30
CA GLN A 18 -4.85 3.95 -8.25
C GLN A 18 -5.89 3.30 -7.32
N GLN A 19 -6.93 2.67 -7.89
CA GLN A 19 -7.94 1.95 -7.12
C GLN A 19 -7.33 0.81 -6.32
N ALA A 20 -6.41 0.06 -6.94
CA ALA A 20 -5.70 -1.01 -6.29
C ALA A 20 -4.90 -0.48 -5.08
N VAL A 21 -4.08 0.55 -5.25
CA VAL A 21 -3.28 1.14 -4.16
C VAL A 21 -4.18 1.69 -3.05
N ASN A 22 -5.22 2.44 -3.40
CA ASN A 22 -6.16 3.02 -2.43
C ASN A 22 -6.85 1.95 -1.59
N ALA A 23 -7.29 0.85 -2.21
CA ALA A 23 -7.92 -0.25 -1.49
C ALA A 23 -7.00 -0.86 -0.42
N LYS A 24 -5.69 -1.00 -0.72
CA LYS A 24 -4.70 -1.50 0.25
C LYS A 24 -4.49 -0.52 1.40
N ILE A 25 -4.33 0.77 1.09
CA ILE A 25 -4.20 1.81 2.12
C ILE A 25 -5.41 1.82 3.04
N ASN A 26 -6.62 1.78 2.48
CA ASN A 26 -7.87 1.77 3.24
C ASN A 26 -7.98 0.55 4.15
N SER A 27 -7.58 -0.63 3.68
CA SER A 27 -7.58 -1.84 4.51
C SER A 27 -6.64 -1.72 5.71
N LEU A 28 -5.44 -1.16 5.52
CA LEU A 28 -4.49 -0.96 6.62
C LEU A 28 -4.95 0.12 7.59
N LEU A 29 -5.48 1.24 7.08
CA LEU A 29 -6.04 2.31 7.92
C LEU A 29 -7.26 1.84 8.73
N ALA A 30 -8.14 1.04 8.12
CA ALA A 30 -9.30 0.48 8.82
C ALA A 30 -8.86 -0.40 10.00
N ASN A 31 -7.79 -1.20 9.83
CA ASN A 31 -7.21 -1.97 10.93
C ASN A 31 -6.63 -1.05 12.01
N ALA A 32 -5.82 -0.05 11.62
CA ALA A 32 -5.21 0.88 12.57
C ALA A 32 -6.27 1.59 13.43
N VAL A 33 -7.35 2.10 12.82
CA VAL A 33 -8.47 2.76 13.51
C VAL A 33 -9.20 1.79 14.43
N LYS A 34 -9.41 0.55 13.98
CA LYS A 34 -10.11 -0.47 14.76
C LYS A 34 -9.33 -0.89 16.03
N PHE A 35 -8.01 -0.89 15.98
CA PHE A 35 -7.16 -1.40 17.07
C PHE A 35 -6.49 -0.30 17.91
N THR A 36 -6.75 0.98 17.59
CA THR A 36 -6.23 2.15 18.32
C THR A 36 -7.39 2.95 18.90
N GLU A 37 -7.76 2.67 20.15
CA GLU A 37 -8.83 3.42 20.83
C GLU A 37 -8.40 4.86 21.13
N ARG A 38 -7.16 5.04 21.59
CA ARG A 38 -6.53 6.33 21.86
C ARG A 38 -5.08 6.27 21.41
N GLY A 39 -4.61 7.30 20.73
CA GLY A 39 -3.25 7.33 20.24
C GLY A 39 -3.13 8.02 18.89
N THR A 40 -2.12 7.61 18.12
CA THR A 40 -1.81 8.21 16.82
C THR A 40 -1.75 7.15 15.74
N ILE A 41 -2.23 7.51 14.55
CA ILE A 41 -2.08 6.72 13.33
C ILE A 41 -1.33 7.57 12.30
N VAL A 42 -0.30 7.02 11.69
CA VAL A 42 0.58 7.70 10.73
C VAL A 42 0.62 6.92 9.44
N LEU A 43 0.16 7.55 8.34
CA LEU A 43 0.39 7.06 6.98
C LEU A 43 1.65 7.71 6.41
N ARG A 44 2.57 6.90 5.90
CA ARG A 44 3.81 7.36 5.27
C ARG A 44 3.98 6.73 3.89
N LEU A 45 4.52 7.52 2.97
CA LEU A 45 4.94 7.10 1.64
C LEU A 45 6.44 7.36 1.49
N GLU A 46 7.19 6.33 1.11
CA GLU A 46 8.63 6.41 0.88
C GLU A 46 8.97 5.84 -0.49
N GLN A 47 9.91 6.47 -1.20
CA GLN A 47 10.47 5.91 -2.43
C GLN A 47 11.69 5.06 -2.05
N LEU A 48 11.64 3.76 -2.34
CA LEU A 48 12.73 2.83 -2.04
C LEU A 48 13.75 2.73 -3.18
N ALA A 49 13.29 2.81 -4.43
CA ALA A 49 14.14 2.69 -5.61
C ALA A 49 13.60 3.51 -6.80
N ASP A 50 14.51 3.95 -7.67
CA ASP A 50 14.23 4.79 -8.84
C ASP A 50 15.03 4.32 -10.07
N ASP A 51 14.67 3.17 -10.63
CA ASP A 51 15.36 2.55 -11.77
C ASP A 51 14.96 3.20 -13.10
N VAL A 52 15.65 2.89 -14.20
CA VAL A 52 15.39 3.51 -15.52
C VAL A 52 13.94 3.34 -15.98
N ALA A 53 13.32 2.20 -15.68
CA ALA A 53 11.96 1.85 -16.14
C ALA A 53 10.90 1.92 -15.04
N ASP A 54 11.28 1.77 -13.78
CA ASP A 54 10.37 1.51 -12.66
C ASP A 54 10.71 2.37 -11.44
N ARG A 55 9.71 2.61 -10.59
CA ARG A 55 9.87 3.16 -9.24
C ARG A 55 9.26 2.20 -8.24
N VAL A 56 9.92 2.04 -7.10
CA VAL A 56 9.39 1.25 -5.99
C VAL A 56 9.04 2.20 -4.86
N TYR A 57 7.78 2.13 -4.44
CA TYR A 57 7.26 2.90 -3.31
C TYR A 57 6.87 1.96 -2.17
N ARG A 58 7.11 2.39 -0.93
CA ARG A 58 6.61 1.77 0.29
C ARG A 58 5.55 2.66 0.90
N PHE A 59 4.37 2.08 1.12
CA PHE A 59 3.32 2.67 1.94
C PHE A 59 3.35 2.00 3.29
N SER A 60 3.36 2.78 4.38
CA SER A 60 3.29 2.24 5.73
C SER A 60 2.22 2.95 6.55
N VAL A 61 1.46 2.18 7.33
CA VAL A 61 0.53 2.64 8.34
C VAL A 61 1.06 2.20 9.70
N SER A 62 1.45 3.16 10.52
CA SER A 62 1.87 2.94 11.91
C SER A 62 0.78 3.39 12.86
N ASP A 63 0.48 2.59 13.86
CA ASP A 63 -0.48 2.88 14.92
C ASP A 63 0.15 2.65 16.30
N THR A 64 -0.46 3.23 17.33
CA THR A 64 -0.08 3.04 18.75
C THR A 64 -1.15 2.23 19.50
N GLY A 65 -1.79 1.28 18.81
CA GLY A 65 -2.86 0.46 19.34
C GLY A 65 -2.36 -0.72 20.20
N ILE A 66 -3.21 -1.73 20.35
CA ILE A 66 -2.94 -2.91 21.20
C ILE A 66 -1.75 -3.78 20.74
N GLY A 67 -1.26 -3.58 19.52
CA GLY A 67 -0.19 -4.40 18.94
C GLY A 67 -0.59 -5.86 18.67
N ILE A 68 0.39 -6.66 18.25
CA ILE A 68 0.22 -8.04 17.80
C ILE A 68 1.34 -8.89 18.39
N GLN A 69 0.96 -9.98 19.06
CA GLN A 69 1.92 -10.92 19.61
C GLN A 69 2.79 -11.54 18.51
N PRO A 70 4.11 -11.72 18.73
CA PRO A 70 5.05 -12.17 17.69
C PRO A 70 4.61 -13.43 16.94
N ARG A 71 4.06 -14.42 17.67
CA ARG A 71 3.57 -15.69 17.09
C ARG A 71 2.39 -15.53 16.13
N ASN A 72 1.65 -14.42 16.23
CA ASN A 72 0.49 -14.15 15.39
C ASN A 72 0.87 -13.32 14.15
N GLN A 73 2.01 -12.64 14.14
CA GLN A 73 2.39 -11.71 13.05
C GLN A 73 2.60 -12.40 11.70
N THR A 74 3.02 -13.67 11.69
CA THR A 74 3.13 -14.46 10.46
C THR A 74 1.76 -14.95 9.98
N LEU A 75 0.84 -15.19 10.91
CA LEU A 75 -0.46 -15.80 10.66
C LEU A 75 -1.50 -14.81 10.14
N ILE A 76 -1.39 -13.52 10.46
CA ILE A 76 -2.39 -12.51 10.05
C ILE A 76 -2.54 -12.33 8.54
N PHE A 77 -1.60 -12.84 7.75
CA PHE A 77 -1.66 -12.82 6.28
C PHE A 77 -2.12 -14.15 5.68
N ASP A 78 -2.28 -15.18 6.49
CA ASP A 78 -2.74 -16.48 6.01
C ASP A 78 -4.26 -16.48 5.91
N LEU A 79 -4.75 -16.89 4.75
CA LEU A 79 -6.16 -17.25 4.58
C LEU A 79 -6.46 -18.32 5.64
N PHE A 80 -7.45 -18.08 6.50
CA PHE A 80 -7.97 -19.04 7.50
C PHE A 80 -7.23 -19.18 8.84
N SER A 81 -6.26 -18.33 9.21
CA SER A 81 -5.62 -18.42 10.54
C SER A 81 -6.53 -18.08 11.74
N GLN A 82 -7.83 -17.89 11.52
CA GLN A 82 -8.81 -17.46 12.51
C GLN A 82 -9.66 -18.61 13.10
N GLU A 83 -9.29 -19.88 12.85
CA GLU A 83 -10.07 -21.02 13.34
C GLU A 83 -10.03 -21.21 14.88
N ASP A 84 -9.08 -20.61 15.60
CA ASP A 84 -9.07 -20.64 17.07
C ASP A 84 -9.85 -19.45 17.68
N GLY A 85 -11.17 -19.65 17.75
CA GLY A 85 -12.21 -18.65 18.06
C GLY A 85 -12.24 -18.02 19.47
N SER A 86 -11.10 -17.76 20.13
CA SER A 86 -11.07 -17.01 21.39
C SER A 86 -10.98 -15.48 21.19
N THR A 87 -10.20 -15.02 20.21
CA THR A 87 -9.99 -13.58 19.91
C THR A 87 -11.04 -12.97 18.98
N THR A 88 -11.74 -13.80 18.18
CA THR A 88 -12.71 -13.35 17.17
C THR A 88 -13.98 -12.74 17.78
N ARG A 89 -14.33 -13.11 19.02
CA ARG A 89 -15.51 -12.56 19.72
C ARG A 89 -15.31 -11.15 20.26
N GLN A 90 -14.07 -10.72 20.52
CA GLN A 90 -13.82 -9.36 21.01
C GLN A 90 -13.54 -8.34 19.90
N PHE A 91 -13.04 -8.76 18.72
CA PHE A 91 -12.60 -7.81 17.69
C PHE A 91 -13.10 -8.13 16.28
N GLY A 92 -14.31 -8.69 16.14
CA GLY A 92 -15.08 -8.92 14.89
C GLY A 92 -14.43 -8.54 13.56
N GLY A 93 -13.78 -9.49 12.88
CA GLY A 93 -13.28 -9.33 11.51
C GLY A 93 -13.00 -10.69 10.88
N THR A 94 -13.24 -10.84 9.58
CA THR A 94 -13.20 -12.12 8.84
C THR A 94 -11.80 -12.63 8.53
N GLY A 95 -10.74 -11.89 8.86
CA GLY A 95 -9.35 -12.26 8.56
C GLY A 95 -8.99 -12.21 7.06
N LEU A 96 -9.99 -12.11 6.20
CA LEU A 96 -9.84 -12.09 4.75
C LEU A 96 -9.15 -10.81 4.24
N GLY A 97 -9.32 -9.68 4.92
CA GLY A 97 -8.85 -8.38 4.43
C GLY A 97 -7.34 -8.32 4.20
N LEU A 98 -6.54 -8.75 5.17
CA LEU A 98 -5.08 -8.75 5.08
C LEU A 98 -4.55 -9.84 4.14
N ALA A 99 -5.19 -11.01 4.13
CA ALA A 99 -4.85 -12.10 3.21
C ALA A 99 -5.09 -11.71 1.74
N ILE A 100 -6.22 -11.06 1.43
CA ILE A 100 -6.51 -10.52 0.09
C ILE A 100 -5.51 -9.41 -0.25
N CYS A 101 -5.18 -8.53 0.70
CA CYS A 101 -4.17 -7.49 0.48
C CYS A 101 -2.82 -8.10 0.10
N LYS A 102 -2.38 -9.16 0.78
CA LYS A 102 -1.14 -9.88 0.45
C LYS A 102 -1.15 -10.41 -0.98
N GLN A 103 -2.18 -11.19 -1.35
CA GLN A 103 -2.27 -11.73 -2.70
C GLN A 103 -2.25 -10.63 -3.77
N LEU A 104 -2.98 -9.54 -3.56
CA LEU A 104 -3.02 -8.43 -4.51
C LEU A 104 -1.69 -7.69 -4.60
N VAL A 105 -0.98 -7.51 -3.48
CA VAL A 105 0.35 -6.87 -3.46
C VAL A 105 1.37 -7.75 -4.17
N GLU A 106 1.37 -9.06 -3.92
CA GLU A 106 2.24 -10.03 -4.59
C GLU A 106 1.98 -10.08 -6.10
N LEU A 107 0.70 -10.04 -6.53
CA LEU A 107 0.33 -9.93 -7.95
C LEU A 107 0.82 -8.63 -8.60
N MET A 108 0.97 -7.56 -7.82
CA MET A 108 1.56 -6.30 -8.26
C MET A 108 3.11 -6.31 -8.23
N GLY A 109 3.73 -7.45 -7.89
CA GLY A 109 5.17 -7.60 -7.77
C GLY A 109 5.78 -6.83 -6.59
N GLY A 110 4.95 -6.54 -5.58
CA GLY A 110 5.36 -5.93 -4.32
C GLY A 110 5.42 -6.94 -3.19
N GLU A 111 5.67 -6.41 -1.99
CA GLU A 111 5.79 -7.15 -0.74
C GLU A 111 4.89 -6.50 0.30
N ILE A 112 4.33 -7.28 1.24
CA ILE A 112 3.57 -6.77 2.38
C ILE A 112 4.14 -7.38 3.66
N TRP A 113 4.18 -6.59 4.75
CA TRP A 113 4.71 -7.05 6.02
C TRP A 113 4.13 -6.28 7.20
N VAL A 114 4.41 -6.77 8.41
CA VAL A 114 4.06 -6.12 9.67
C VAL A 114 5.26 -6.14 10.63
N THR A 115 5.41 -5.09 11.41
CA THR A 115 6.25 -5.08 12.60
C THR A 115 5.40 -4.56 13.75
N SER A 116 5.30 -5.31 14.84
CA SER A 116 4.42 -4.94 15.95
C SER A 116 4.99 -5.39 17.28
N VAL A 117 4.66 -4.63 18.33
CA VAL A 117 4.98 -4.96 19.72
C VAL A 117 3.67 -4.84 20.52
N PRO A 118 3.30 -5.86 21.32
CA PRO A 118 2.11 -5.79 22.17
C PRO A 118 2.10 -4.53 23.02
N ASP A 119 0.94 -3.89 23.10
CA ASP A 119 0.68 -2.65 23.86
C ASP A 119 1.49 -1.40 23.43
N GLU A 120 2.33 -1.50 22.39
CA GLU A 120 3.05 -0.36 21.79
C GLU A 120 2.54 0.00 20.39
N GLY A 121 1.84 -0.93 19.72
CA GLY A 121 1.20 -0.73 18.43
C GLY A 121 1.80 -1.54 17.29
N SER A 122 1.48 -1.15 16.05
CA SER A 122 1.87 -1.89 14.85
C SER A 122 2.28 -0.97 13.72
N THR A 123 3.18 -1.44 12.86
CA THR A 123 3.50 -0.83 11.57
C THR A 123 3.27 -1.87 10.48
N PHE A 124 2.22 -1.67 9.70
CA PHE A 124 1.96 -2.41 8.48
C PHE A 124 2.53 -1.67 7.30
N TRP A 125 3.13 -2.39 6.36
CA TRP A 125 3.60 -1.76 5.13
C TRP A 125 3.45 -2.68 3.94
N PHE A 126 3.31 -2.07 2.76
CA PHE A 126 3.40 -2.77 1.49
C PHE A 126 4.19 -1.96 0.48
N THR A 127 4.78 -2.64 -0.48
CA THR A 127 5.48 -2.01 -1.61
C THR A 127 4.68 -2.14 -2.90
N VAL A 128 4.90 -1.18 -3.79
CA VAL A 128 4.33 -1.19 -5.14
C VAL A 128 5.41 -0.80 -6.12
N ARG A 129 5.55 -1.59 -7.18
CA ARG A 129 6.41 -1.27 -8.33
C ARG A 129 5.57 -0.62 -9.43
N LEU A 130 5.90 0.62 -9.76
CA LEU A 130 5.21 1.42 -10.77
C LEU A 130 6.12 1.68 -11.96
N ARG A 131 5.64 1.37 -13.16
CA ARG A 131 6.34 1.73 -14.40
C ARG A 131 6.35 3.24 -14.58
N LYS A 132 7.51 3.79 -14.87
CA LYS A 132 7.66 5.19 -15.26
C LYS A 132 6.95 5.42 -16.58
N ASP A 133 6.16 6.48 -16.64
CA ASP A 133 5.64 6.95 -17.91
C ASP A 133 6.81 7.43 -18.79
N ARG A 134 7.12 6.65 -19.83
CA ARG A 134 8.18 6.98 -20.80
C ARG A 134 7.87 8.24 -21.62
N ARG A 135 6.70 8.86 -21.44
CA ARG A 135 6.29 10.10 -22.12
C ARG A 135 7.02 11.36 -21.62
N CYS A 136 7.84 11.30 -20.57
CA CYS A 136 8.72 12.40 -20.19
C CYS A 136 10.12 12.30 -20.85
N ARG A 137 10.18 12.35 -22.19
CA ARG A 137 11.46 12.63 -22.89
C ARG A 137 11.35 13.38 -24.23
N ARG A 138 10.17 13.82 -24.67
CA ARG A 138 10.03 14.49 -25.99
C ARG A 138 9.44 15.90 -26.03
N ASP A 139 9.09 16.54 -24.91
CA ASP A 139 8.56 17.92 -24.98
C ASP A 139 9.18 18.97 -24.04
N CYS A 140 10.30 18.67 -23.37
CA CYS A 140 11.01 19.67 -22.56
C CYS A 140 12.01 20.56 -23.35
N ARG A 141 11.77 20.82 -24.65
CA ARG A 141 12.59 21.74 -25.47
C ARG A 141 11.82 22.87 -26.16
N ARG A 142 10.52 23.03 -25.93
CA ARG A 142 9.78 24.20 -26.41
C ARG A 142 9.14 24.93 -25.24
N GLY A 143 9.78 26.00 -24.78
CA GLY A 143 9.02 27.15 -24.29
C GLY A 143 9.27 27.69 -22.89
N TYR A 144 10.33 27.36 -22.16
CA TYR A 144 10.72 28.19 -21.00
C TYR A 144 11.85 29.15 -21.38
N ARG A 145 11.48 30.30 -21.95
CA ARG A 145 12.35 31.48 -21.94
C ARG A 145 12.29 32.06 -20.52
N ARG A 146 13.41 32.02 -19.80
CA ARG A 146 13.60 32.83 -18.58
C ARG A 146 13.42 34.30 -18.94
N PRO A 147 12.70 35.12 -18.14
CA PRO A 147 12.82 36.56 -18.24
C PRO A 147 14.26 36.95 -17.86
N ALA A 148 14.89 37.81 -18.66
CA ALA A 148 16.18 38.40 -18.32
C ALA A 148 16.01 39.31 -17.09
N ALA A 149 17.03 39.31 -16.24
CA ALA A 149 17.19 40.24 -15.12
C ALA A 149 17.47 41.66 -15.63
#